data_AF-A0A4Y3NGF8-F1
#
_entry.id   AF-A0A4Y3NGF8-F1
#
_cell.length_a   1.000
_cell.length_b   1.000
_cell.length_c   1.000
_cell.angle_alpha   90.00
_cell.angle_beta   90.00
_cell.angle_gamma   90.00
#
_symmetry.space_group_name_H-M   'P 1'
#
loop_
_entity.id
_entity.type
_entity.pdbx_description
1 polymer ?
#
loop_
_entity_poly.entity_id
_entity_poly.type
_entity_poly.pdbx_seq_one_letter_code
_entity_poly.pdbx_strand_id
1 'polypeptide(L)'
;MGISLAMKEAGDAGDMARFLDLDIRFHALVLSGSGNEMFANLVGQVTETLTGRTVHGLMPEHPQKQALQWHMDVAHAIDAGDGSLARDAAAKIMRQTIAELAPSWNDQPRVFVPVAKN
;
A
#
# COMPACT_ATOMS: atom_id res chain seq x y z
N MET A 1 -0.64 -6.08 14.93
CA MET A 1 -0.30 -4.73 15.47
C MET A 1 1.17 -4.32 15.32
N GLY A 2 2.16 -5.16 15.68
CA GLY A 2 3.56 -4.72 15.81
C GLY A 2 4.20 -4.07 14.57
N ILE A 3 3.94 -4.58 13.35
CA ILE A 3 4.52 -4.01 12.12
C ILE A 3 3.95 -2.62 11.79
N SER A 4 2.63 -2.43 11.89
CA SER A 4 2.02 -1.12 11.61
C SER A 4 2.49 -0.04 12.59
N LEU A 5 2.71 -0.41 13.86
CA LEU A 5 3.24 0.53 14.86
C LEU A 5 4.69 0.91 14.54
N ALA A 6 5.55 -0.08 14.29
CA ALA A 6 6.95 0.16 13.93
C ALA A 6 7.07 1.00 12.64
N MET A 7 6.15 0.78 11.68
CA MET A 7 6.09 1.55 10.45
C MET A 7 5.70 3.01 10.73
N LYS A 8 4.71 3.23 11.60
CA LYS A 8 4.32 4.57 12.03
C LYS A 8 5.49 5.29 12.71
N GLU A 9 6.20 4.62 13.61
CA GLU A 9 7.36 5.17 14.31
C GLU A 9 8.50 5.54 13.34
N ALA A 10 8.80 4.68 12.36
CA ALA A 10 9.81 4.96 11.33
C ALA A 10 9.41 6.18 10.47
N GLY A 11 8.14 6.26 10.07
CA GLY A 11 7.60 7.38 9.30
C GLY A 11 7.66 8.71 10.08
N ASP A 12 7.27 8.71 11.36
CA ASP A 12 7.34 9.89 12.22
C ASP A 12 8.80 10.34 12.48
N ALA A 13 9.75 9.39 12.51
CA ALA A 13 11.18 9.67 12.67
C ALA A 13 11.86 10.13 11.36
N GLY A 14 11.19 10.05 10.20
CA GLY A 14 11.77 10.33 8.90
C GLY A 14 12.76 9.27 8.40
N ASP A 15 12.77 8.08 9.01
CA ASP A 15 13.59 6.96 8.56
C ASP A 15 12.91 6.27 7.36
N MET A 16 13.07 6.88 6.18
CA MET A 16 12.38 6.44 4.96
C MET A 16 12.79 5.04 4.49
N ALA A 17 14.04 4.64 4.74
CA ALA A 17 14.51 3.30 4.38
C ALA A 17 13.82 2.23 5.23
N ARG A 18 13.76 2.44 6.56
CA ARG A 18 13.05 1.54 7.46
C ARG A 18 11.55 1.57 7.25
N PHE A 19 10.98 2.75 6.98
CA PHE A 19 9.56 2.89 6.64
C PHE A 19 9.21 2.04 5.42
N LEU A 20 9.98 2.12 4.33
CA LEU A 20 9.75 1.34 3.12
C LEU A 20 9.81 -0.18 3.35
N ASP A 21 10.81 -0.68 4.10
CA ASP A 21 10.88 -2.11 4.46
C ASP A 21 9.61 -2.57 5.19
N LEU A 22 9.16 -1.78 6.17
CA LEU A 22 7.99 -2.11 6.97
C LEU A 22 6.68 -2.03 6.17
N ASP A 23 6.57 -1.08 5.25
CA ASP A 23 5.41 -0.93 4.36
C ASP A 23 5.30 -2.11 3.39
N ILE A 24 6.40 -2.51 2.77
CA ILE A 24 6.48 -3.71 1.93
C ILE A 24 6.06 -4.95 2.72
N ARG A 25 6.61 -5.13 3.93
CA ARG A 25 6.30 -6.28 4.79
C ARG A 25 4.86 -6.28 5.25
N PHE A 26 4.29 -5.13 5.59
CA PHE A 26 2.89 -4.99 5.94
C PHE A 26 1.99 -5.48 4.80
N HIS A 27 2.20 -4.97 3.58
CA HIS A 27 1.42 -5.36 2.41
C HIS A 27 1.61 -6.84 2.06
N ALA A 28 2.83 -7.36 2.16
CA ALA A 28 3.11 -8.78 1.93
C ALA A 28 2.33 -9.70 2.89
N LEU A 29 2.23 -9.31 4.16
CA LEU A 29 1.47 -10.05 5.16
C LEU A 29 -0.05 -10.00 4.89
N VAL A 30 -0.58 -8.83 4.52
CA VAL A 30 -2.01 -8.69 4.19
C VAL A 30 -2.37 -9.56 2.98
N LEU A 31 -1.55 -9.53 1.92
CA LEU A 31 -1.80 -10.30 0.69
C LEU A 31 -1.67 -11.80 0.93
N SER A 32 -0.58 -12.24 1.55
CA SER A 32 -0.31 -13.67 1.79
C SER A 32 -1.25 -14.24 2.86
N GLY A 33 -1.64 -13.43 3.85
CA GLY A 33 -2.57 -13.79 4.91
C GLY A 33 -4.04 -13.81 4.49
N SER A 34 -4.37 -13.33 3.28
CA SER A 34 -5.75 -13.30 2.78
C SER A 34 -6.34 -14.69 2.45
N GLY A 35 -5.50 -15.73 2.38
CA GLY A 35 -5.89 -17.05 1.91
C GLY A 35 -6.16 -17.14 0.40
N ASN A 36 -5.97 -16.05 -0.34
CA ASN A 36 -6.12 -16.00 -1.79
C ASN A 36 -4.74 -16.06 -2.47
N GLU A 37 -4.44 -17.21 -3.07
CA GLU A 37 -3.16 -17.46 -3.76
C GLU A 37 -2.89 -16.46 -4.90
N MET A 38 -3.94 -16.02 -5.61
CA MET A 38 -3.78 -15.01 -6.66
C MET A 38 -3.29 -13.67 -6.07
N PHE A 39 -3.75 -13.30 -4.87
CA PHE A 39 -3.29 -12.07 -4.21
C PHE A 39 -1.88 -12.20 -3.65
N ALA A 40 -1.51 -13.38 -3.12
CA ALA A 40 -0.14 -13.63 -2.69
C ALA A 40 0.88 -13.44 -3.84
N ASN A 41 0.49 -13.82 -5.06
CA ASN A 41 1.33 -13.61 -6.25
C ASN A 41 1.52 -12.13 -6.63
N LEU A 42 0.79 -11.18 -6.02
CA LEU A 42 0.93 -9.74 -6.26
C LEU A 42 2.01 -9.06 -5.40
N VAL A 43 2.62 -9.77 -4.45
CA VAL A 43 3.60 -9.21 -3.51
C VAL A 43 4.78 -8.55 -4.23
N GLY A 44 5.29 -9.18 -5.30
CA GLY A 44 6.39 -8.63 -6.09
C GLY A 44 6.02 -7.30 -6.76
N GLN A 45 4.85 -7.22 -7.40
CA GLN A 45 4.41 -5.99 -8.09
C GLN A 45 4.14 -4.85 -7.11
N VAL A 46 3.59 -5.16 -5.93
CA VAL A 46 3.40 -4.16 -4.87
C VAL A 46 4.75 -3.67 -4.34
N THR A 47 5.71 -4.58 -4.12
CA THR A 47 7.07 -4.23 -3.68
C THR A 47 7.75 -3.26 -4.65
N GLU A 48 7.72 -3.55 -5.95
CA GLU A 48 8.29 -2.68 -6.97
C GLU A 48 7.58 -1.33 -7.04
N THR A 49 6.24 -1.32 -6.89
CA THR A 49 5.47 -0.07 -6.88
C THR A 49 5.85 0.83 -5.71
N LEU A 50 5.94 0.27 -4.50
CA LEU A 50 6.33 1.02 -3.30
C LEU A 50 7.77 1.53 -3.43
N THR A 51 8.69 0.65 -3.83
CA THR A 51 10.12 0.99 -4.01
C THR A 51 10.30 2.09 -5.04
N GLY A 52 9.67 1.96 -6.22
CA GLY A 52 9.76 2.96 -7.27
C GLY A 52 9.23 4.32 -6.82
N ARG A 53 8.12 4.36 -6.08
CA ARG A 53 7.58 5.62 -5.55
C ARG A 53 8.54 6.30 -4.57
N THR A 54 9.20 5.54 -3.70
CA THR A 54 10.17 6.08 -2.75
C THR A 54 11.46 6.54 -3.45
N VAL A 55 12.05 5.71 -4.30
CA VAL A 55 13.33 5.99 -4.96
C VAL A 55 13.23 7.15 -5.97
N HIS A 56 12.10 7.27 -6.67
CA HIS A 56 11.90 8.34 -7.64
C HIS A 56 11.31 9.64 -7.04
N GLY A 57 11.24 9.75 -5.71
CA GLY A 57 10.75 10.96 -5.05
C GLY A 57 9.27 11.27 -5.33
N LEU A 58 8.48 10.24 -5.63
CA LEU A 58 7.02 10.36 -5.81
C LEU A 58 6.26 10.29 -4.48
N MET A 59 7.00 10.16 -3.38
CA MET A 59 6.50 10.31 -2.02
C MET A 59 6.96 11.64 -1.43
N PRO A 60 6.13 12.28 -0.57
CA PRO A 60 6.60 13.39 0.25
C PRO A 60 7.76 12.95 1.16
N GLU A 61 8.56 13.92 1.63
CA GLU A 61 9.70 13.69 2.53
C GLU A 61 9.34 12.90 3.80
N HIS A 62 8.09 13.02 4.25
CA HIS A 62 7.50 12.20 5.31
C HIS A 62 6.17 11.59 4.87
N PRO A 63 5.88 10.33 5.23
CA PRO A 63 4.56 9.75 5.00
C PRO A 63 3.50 10.55 5.76
N GLN A 64 2.34 10.74 5.14
CA GLN A 64 1.25 11.47 5.76
C GLN A 64 0.77 10.72 7.01
N LYS A 65 0.67 11.44 8.13
CA LYS A 65 0.21 10.86 9.42
C LYS A 65 -1.11 10.10 9.31
N GLN A 66 -2.02 10.61 8.47
CA GLN A 66 -3.31 9.99 8.25
C GLN A 66 -3.18 8.63 7.54
N ALA A 67 -2.26 8.49 6.58
CA ALA A 67 -1.98 7.22 5.91
C ALA A 67 -1.37 6.20 6.88
N LEU A 68 -0.44 6.62 7.74
CA LEU A 68 0.11 5.77 8.80
C LEU A 68 -0.98 5.25 9.73
N GLN A 69 -1.92 6.13 10.12
CA GLN A 69 -3.06 5.73 10.95
C GLN A 69 -3.95 4.70 10.24
N TRP A 70 -4.21 4.84 8.94
CA TRP A 70 -5.03 3.85 8.22
C TRP A 70 -4.38 2.46 8.17
N HIS A 71 -3.05 2.36 8.13
CA HIS A 71 -2.38 1.06 8.24
C HIS A 71 -2.54 0.41 9.63
N MET A 72 -2.60 1.22 10.69
CA MET A 72 -2.96 0.75 12.03
C MET A 72 -4.42 0.27 12.05
N ASP A 73 -5.33 1.05 11.47
CA ASP A 73 -6.76 0.73 11.41
C ASP A 73 -7.00 -0.60 10.67
N VAL A 74 -6.31 -0.83 9.55
CA VAL A 74 -6.34 -2.11 8.82
C VAL A 74 -5.86 -3.26 9.71
N ALA A 75 -4.71 -3.10 10.37
CA ALA A 75 -4.16 -4.14 11.23
C ALA A 75 -5.08 -4.47 12.41
N HIS A 76 -5.71 -3.46 13.02
CA HIS A 76 -6.65 -3.64 14.12
C HIS A 76 -7.93 -4.35 13.67
N ALA A 77 -8.47 -3.96 12.51
CA ALA A 77 -9.67 -4.59 11.98
C ALA A 77 -9.44 -6.06 11.61
N ILE A 78 -8.27 -6.39 11.03
CA ILE A 78 -7.87 -7.78 10.76
C ILE A 78 -7.75 -8.57 12.06
N ASP A 79 -7.08 -8.02 13.08
CA ASP A 79 -6.90 -8.66 14.39
C ASP A 79 -8.24 -8.93 15.09
N ALA A 80 -9.20 -8.01 14.95
CA ALA A 80 -10.56 -8.15 15.45
C ALA A 80 -11.46 -9.09 14.60
N GLY A 81 -10.98 -9.58 13.45
CA GLY A 81 -11.77 -10.40 12.53
C GLY A 81 -12.84 -9.65 11.74
N ASP A 82 -12.79 -8.31 11.71
CA ASP A 82 -13.74 -7.47 10.95
C ASP A 82 -13.20 -7.16 9.55
N GLY A 83 -13.49 -8.07 8.61
CA GLY A 83 -13.08 -7.92 7.21
C GLY A 83 -13.70 -6.70 6.51
N SER A 84 -14.90 -6.27 6.91
CA SER A 84 -15.54 -5.09 6.31
C SER A 84 -14.80 -3.82 6.69
N LEU A 85 -14.51 -3.67 7.98
CA LEU A 85 -13.75 -2.52 8.49
C LEU A 85 -12.32 -2.51 7.94
N ALA A 86 -11.68 -3.67 7.82
CA ALA A 86 -10.34 -3.78 7.22
C ALA A 86 -10.34 -3.31 5.76
N ARG A 87 -11.33 -3.73 4.96
CA ARG A 87 -11.51 -3.28 3.58
C ARG A 87 -11.73 -1.76 3.50
N ASP A 88 -12.59 -1.21 4.36
CA ASP A 88 -12.91 0.21 4.33
C ASP A 88 -11.69 1.08 4.70
N ALA A 89 -10.88 0.63 5.67
CA ALA A 89 -9.62 1.28 6.02
C ALA A 89 -8.60 1.19 4.87
N ALA A 90 -8.42 0.01 4.27
CA ALA A 90 -7.53 -0.17 3.11
C ALA A 90 -7.96 0.69 1.91
N ALA A 91 -9.27 0.84 1.68
CA ALA A 91 -9.79 1.68 0.61
C ALA A 91 -9.46 3.17 0.81
N LYS A 92 -9.27 3.65 2.04
CA LYS A 92 -8.80 5.04 2.29
C LYS A 92 -7.37 5.23 1.77
N ILE A 93 -6.48 4.27 2.05
CA ILE A 93 -5.09 4.26 1.55
C ILE A 93 -5.08 4.30 0.02
N MET A 94 -5.89 3.45 -0.62
CA MET A 94 -5.97 3.39 -2.08
C MET A 94 -6.55 4.67 -2.70
N ARG A 95 -7.61 5.25 -2.12
CA ARG A 95 -8.16 6.53 -2.62
C ARG A 95 -7.14 7.65 -2.56
N GLN A 96 -6.36 7.73 -1.48
CA GLN A 96 -5.29 8.71 -1.35
C GLN A 96 -4.20 8.48 -2.39
N THR A 97 -3.74 7.24 -2.55
CA THR A 97 -2.71 6.88 -3.54
C THR A 97 -3.16 7.20 -4.96
N ILE A 98 -4.42 6.93 -5.30
CA ILE A 98 -5.01 7.29 -6.60
C ILE A 98 -5.07 8.81 -6.76
N ALA A 99 -5.51 9.56 -5.75
CA ALA A 99 -5.58 11.01 -5.83
C ALA A 99 -4.20 11.66 -6.06
N GLU A 100 -3.15 11.12 -5.44
CA GLU A 100 -1.77 11.58 -5.60
C GLU A 100 -1.19 11.25 -6.98
N LEU A 101 -1.46 10.05 -7.49
CA LEU A 101 -0.85 9.56 -8.72
C LEU A 101 -1.67 9.87 -9.97
N ALA A 102 -2.99 10.08 -9.86
CA ALA A 102 -3.87 10.33 -11.00
C ALA A 102 -3.41 11.44 -11.93
N PRO A 103 -2.93 12.60 -11.44
CA PRO A 103 -2.41 13.66 -12.30
C PRO A 103 -1.27 13.20 -13.23
N SER A 104 -0.49 12.18 -12.86
CA SER A 104 0.63 11.68 -13.67
C SER A 104 0.20 10.85 -14.88
N TRP A 105 -1.00 10.26 -14.85
CA TRP A 105 -1.48 9.33 -15.88
C TRP A 105 -2.84 9.68 -16.49
N ASN A 106 -3.52 10.72 -16.03
CA ASN A 106 -4.84 11.11 -16.56
C ASN A 106 -4.80 11.39 -18.07
N ASP A 107 -3.69 11.94 -18.57
CA ASP A 107 -3.50 12.27 -19.98
C ASP A 107 -2.64 11.23 -20.73
N GLN A 108 -2.28 10.12 -20.07
CA GLN A 108 -1.51 9.06 -20.70
C GLN A 108 -2.43 8.13 -21.50
N PRO A 109 -2.11 7.81 -22.77
CA PRO A 109 -2.90 6.88 -23.56
C PRO A 109 -2.89 5.50 -22.90
N ARG A 110 -4.08 4.95 -22.65
CA ARG A 110 -4.22 3.58 -22.13
C ARG A 110 -3.77 2.58 -23.19
N VAL A 111 -2.61 1.96 -22.99
CA VAL A 111 -2.14 0.85 -23.83
C VAL A 111 -2.69 -0.46 -23.27
N PHE A 112 -3.95 -0.76 -23.56
CA PHE A 112 -4.44 -2.14 -23.40
C PHE A 112 -4.03 -2.92 -24.65
N VAL A 113 -3.24 -3.98 -24.49
CA VAL A 113 -3.09 -4.98 -25.56
C VAL A 113 -4.41 -5.74 -25.63
N PRO A 114 -5.21 -5.61 -26.71
CA PRO A 114 -6.45 -6.34 -26.82
C PRO A 114 -6.12 -7.83 -26.85
N VAL A 115 -6.72 -8.61 -25.97
CA VAL A 115 -6.72 -10.07 -26.12
C VAL A 115 -7.63 -10.36 -27.31
N ALA A 116 -7.07 -10.91 -28.39
CA ALA A 116 -7.86 -11.29 -29.55
C ALA A 116 -8.97 -12.25 -29.08
N LYS A 117 -10.23 -11.92 -29.40
CA LYS A 117 -11.33 -12.87 -29.20
C LYS A 117 -11.19 -13.94 -30.28
N ASN A 118 -10.96 -15.18 -29.87
CA ASN A 118 -11.12 -16.35 -30.74
C ASN A 118 -12.59 -16.51 -31.12
#